data_AF-A0ABC8L0M6-F1
#
_entry.id   AF-A0ABC8L0M6-F1
#
_cell.length_a   1.000
_cell.length_b   1.000
_cell.length_c   1.000
_cell.angle_alpha   90.00
_cell.angle_beta   90.00
_cell.angle_gamma   90.00
#
_symmetry.space_group_name_H-M   'P 1'
#
loop_
_entity.id
_entity.type
_entity.pdbx_description
1 polymer ?
#
loop_
_entity_poly.entity_id
_entity_poly.type
_entity_poly.pdbx_seq_one_letter_code
_entity_poly.pdbx_strand_id
1 'polypeptide(L)'
;MELDFLLDAHDDGKLGVQMKSDEKELMGKPLTKRVMETWLPASTALLEMMIFDLPSPHIAQRYRIENLYEGPLDDQYATAIRNCDPNGPLDGAPWRW
;
A
#
# COMPACT_ATOMS: atom_id res chain seq x y z
N MET A 1 3.54 -8.60 26.39
CA MET A 1 3.15 -7.43 25.58
C MET A 1 1.83 -6.96 26.17
N GLU A 2 1.92 -6.41 27.39
CA GLU A 2 0.78 -6.26 28.32
C GLU A 2 0.04 -4.94 28.11
N LEU A 3 -1.25 -4.97 28.46
CA LEU A 3 -2.19 -3.84 28.39
C LEU A 3 -1.70 -2.56 29.11
N ASP A 4 -0.68 -2.67 29.96
CA ASP A 4 -0.10 -1.54 30.71
C ASP A 4 0.48 -0.45 29.79
N PHE A 5 0.98 -0.81 28.60
CA PHE A 5 1.46 0.19 27.62
C PHE A 5 0.34 1.12 27.14
N LEU A 6 -0.91 0.66 27.16
CA LEU A 6 -2.06 1.42 26.66
C LEU A 6 -2.71 2.29 27.74
N LEU A 7 -2.57 1.96 29.02
CA LEU A 7 -3.01 2.82 30.13
C LEU A 7 -2.04 4.00 30.32
N ASP A 8 -0.75 3.78 30.05
CA ASP A 8 0.26 4.84 29.97
C ASP A 8 0.04 5.82 28.81
N ALA A 9 -0.85 5.51 27.86
CA ALA A 9 -1.25 6.43 26.78
C ALA A 9 -2.13 7.60 27.27
N HIS A 10 -2.59 7.59 28.54
CA HIS A 10 -3.18 8.77 29.17
C HIS A 10 -2.12 9.89 29.36
N ASP A 11 -0.83 9.56 29.33
CA ASP A 11 0.26 10.53 29.24
C ASP A 11 0.52 10.85 27.75
N ASP A 12 -0.19 11.85 27.24
CA ASP A 12 -0.02 12.43 25.89
C ASP A 12 1.46 12.70 25.52
N GLY A 13 2.34 12.83 26.53
CA GLY A 13 3.77 13.13 26.39
C GLY A 13 4.67 11.98 25.94
N LYS A 14 4.29 10.70 26.10
CA LYS A 14 5.17 9.57 25.73
C LYS A 14 4.98 9.08 24.29
N LEU A 15 3.76 9.20 23.76
CA LEU A 15 3.42 8.74 22.40
C LEU A 15 3.42 9.88 21.36
N GLY A 16 3.57 11.14 21.79
CA GLY A 16 3.55 12.30 20.89
C GLY A 16 2.21 12.53 20.20
N VAL A 17 1.13 11.95 20.72
CA VAL A 17 -0.21 12.00 20.15
C VAL A 17 -0.96 13.18 20.75
N GLN A 18 -1.45 14.08 19.89
CA GLN A 18 -2.30 15.20 20.30
C GLN A 18 -3.77 14.80 20.10
N MET A 19 -4.52 14.63 21.19
CA MET A 19 -5.94 14.29 21.16
C MET A 19 -6.82 15.51 21.40
N LYS A 20 -7.96 15.59 20.68
CA LYS A 20 -8.96 16.64 20.89
C LYS A 20 -9.78 16.37 22.17
N SER A 21 -10.42 17.40 22.72
CA SER A 21 -11.14 17.29 24.01
C SER A 21 -12.29 16.29 23.99
N ASP A 22 -12.99 16.19 22.87
CA ASP A 22 -14.07 15.23 22.58
C ASP A 22 -13.55 13.78 22.46
N GLU A 23 -12.31 13.60 22.04
CA GLU A 23 -11.68 12.28 21.89
C GLU A 23 -11.17 11.72 23.22
N LYS A 24 -10.92 12.59 24.21
CA LYS A 24 -10.52 12.21 25.57
C LYS A 24 -11.67 11.64 26.40
N GLU A 25 -12.92 11.90 26.00
CA GLU A 25 -14.11 11.34 26.63
C GLU A 25 -14.44 9.92 26.13
N LEU A 26 -13.77 9.47 25.05
CA LEU A 26 -13.92 8.10 24.54
C LEU A 26 -13.33 7.10 25.55
N MET A 27 -14.01 5.96 25.71
CA MET A 27 -13.60 4.91 26.64
C MET A 27 -13.56 3.55 25.96
N GLY A 28 -12.62 2.68 26.36
CA GLY A 28 -12.50 1.32 25.83
C GLY A 28 -12.12 1.29 24.35
N LYS A 29 -12.80 0.45 23.55
CA LYS A 29 -12.43 0.18 22.14
C LYS A 29 -12.34 1.45 21.26
N PRO A 30 -13.29 2.40 21.31
CA PRO A 30 -13.19 3.66 20.56
C PRO A 30 -11.93 4.48 20.87
N LEU A 31 -11.53 4.56 22.14
CA LEU A 31 -10.34 5.29 22.57
C LEU A 31 -9.08 4.64 21.99
N THR A 32 -8.94 3.32 22.16
CA THR A 32 -7.80 2.56 21.64
C THR A 32 -7.67 2.70 20.13
N LYS A 33 -8.80 2.66 19.39
CA LYS A 33 -8.80 2.88 17.95
C LYS A 33 -8.25 4.26 17.59
N ARG A 34 -8.76 5.32 18.25
CA ARG A 34 -8.37 6.71 17.94
C ARG A 34 -6.91 7.01 18.26
N VAL A 35 -6.41 6.48 19.39
CA VAL A 35 -5.00 6.59 19.79
C VAL A 35 -4.12 5.89 18.76
N MET A 36 -4.46 4.66 18.37
CA MET A 36 -3.67 3.88 17.41
C MET A 36 -3.63 4.49 16.01
N GLU A 37 -4.74 5.02 15.52
CA GLU A 37 -4.79 5.73 14.23
C GLU A 37 -3.88 6.96 14.20
N THR A 38 -3.71 7.63 15.35
CA THR A 38 -2.89 8.85 15.44
C THR A 38 -1.42 8.51 15.71
N TRP A 39 -1.16 7.50 16.52
CA TRP A 39 0.20 7.07 16.87
C TRP A 39 0.90 6.35 15.71
N LEU A 40 0.16 5.51 14.98
CA LEU A 40 0.69 4.74 13.86
C LEU A 40 -0.23 4.88 12.63
N PRO A 41 0.02 5.88 11.77
CA PRO A 41 -0.70 6.01 10.51
C PRO A 41 -0.38 4.84 9.58
N ALA A 42 -1.20 3.77 9.66
CA ALA A 42 -0.98 2.54 8.92
C ALA A 42 -0.98 2.76 7.39
N SER A 43 -1.79 3.72 6.91
CA SER A 43 -1.82 4.08 5.49
C SER A 43 -0.46 4.55 4.98
N THR A 44 0.22 5.43 5.72
CA THR A 44 1.53 5.95 5.34
C THR A 44 2.59 4.84 5.38
N ALA A 45 2.63 4.06 6.46
CA ALA A 45 3.60 2.96 6.58
C ALA A 45 3.43 1.91 5.47
N LEU A 46 2.19 1.56 5.14
CA LEU A 46 1.89 0.62 4.05
C LEU A 46 2.25 1.21 2.68
N LEU A 47 1.97 2.49 2.44
CA LEU A 47 2.33 3.17 1.19
C LEU A 47 3.84 3.26 1.02
N GLU A 48 4.58 3.59 2.08
CA GLU A 48 6.05 3.61 2.06
C GLU A 48 6.61 2.24 1.72
N MET A 49 6.15 1.17 2.40
CA MET A 49 6.53 -0.20 2.08
C MET A 49 6.24 -0.56 0.61
N MET A 50 5.05 -0.21 0.10
CA MET A 50 4.72 -0.44 -1.32
C MET A 50 5.68 0.31 -2.25
N ILE A 51 6.02 1.56 -1.96
CA ILE A 51 6.90 2.38 -2.81
C ILE A 51 8.34 1.84 -2.81
N PHE A 52 8.84 1.38 -1.66
CA PHE A 52 10.22 0.91 -1.54
C PHE A 52 10.42 -0.51 -2.05
N ASP A 53 9.47 -1.41 -1.81
CA ASP A 53 9.65 -2.83 -2.10
C ASP A 53 9.03 -3.28 -3.42
N LEU A 54 8.01 -2.57 -3.93
CA LEU A 54 7.40 -2.94 -5.21
C LEU A 54 8.17 -2.30 -6.38
N PRO A 55 8.64 -3.10 -7.33
CA PRO A 55 9.28 -2.57 -8.52
C PRO A 55 8.26 -1.81 -9.38
N SER A 56 8.72 -0.73 -10.02
CA SER A 56 7.88 0.02 -10.95
C SER A 56 7.33 -0.86 -12.08
N PRO A 57 6.18 -0.52 -12.69
CA PRO A 57 5.59 -1.29 -13.79
C PRO A 57 6.56 -1.55 -14.95
N HIS A 58 7.44 -0.61 -15.27
CA HIS A 58 8.47 -0.78 -16.31
C HIS A 58 9.47 -1.90 -16.00
N ILE A 59 9.78 -2.12 -14.72
CA ILE A 59 10.63 -3.22 -14.27
C ILE A 59 9.79 -4.50 -14.15
N ALA A 60 8.60 -4.39 -13.57
CA ALA A 60 7.72 -5.52 -13.28
C ALA A 60 7.21 -6.22 -14.54
N GLN A 61 6.76 -5.47 -15.55
CA GLN A 61 6.17 -6.04 -16.76
C GLN A 61 7.19 -6.84 -17.59
N ARG A 62 8.48 -6.53 -17.50
CA ARG A 62 9.54 -7.26 -18.22
C ARG A 62 9.65 -8.73 -17.84
N TYR A 63 9.56 -9.05 -16.54
CA TYR A 63 9.62 -10.44 -16.07
C TYR A 63 8.23 -11.08 -15.94
N ARG A 64 7.15 -10.29 -15.96
CA ARG A 64 5.78 -10.79 -15.86
C ARG A 64 5.14 -11.10 -17.22
N ILE A 65 5.68 -10.56 -18.32
CA ILE A 65 5.09 -10.71 -19.65
C ILE A 65 4.79 -12.15 -20.03
N GLU A 66 5.70 -13.08 -19.71
CA GLU A 66 5.56 -14.51 -20.01
C GLU A 66 4.34 -15.15 -19.33
N ASN A 67 3.90 -14.59 -18.20
CA ASN A 67 2.72 -15.06 -17.47
C ASN A 67 1.45 -14.28 -17.84
N LEU A 68 1.57 -13.05 -18.33
CA LEU A 68 0.46 -12.14 -18.61
C LEU A 68 -0.07 -12.25 -20.05
N TYR A 69 0.79 -12.63 -21.00
CA TYR A 69 0.50 -12.62 -22.43
C TYR A 69 0.48 -14.03 -23.01
N GLU A 70 -0.58 -14.37 -23.75
CA GLU A 70 -0.72 -15.70 -24.35
C GLU A 70 -0.29 -15.77 -25.82
N GLY A 71 -0.05 -14.61 -26.45
CA GLY A 71 0.41 -14.54 -27.83
C GLY A 71 1.92 -14.74 -27.99
N PRO A 72 2.44 -14.67 -29.23
CA PRO A 72 3.87 -14.73 -29.50
C PRO A 72 4.64 -13.59 -28.81
N LEU A 73 5.70 -13.92 -28.06
CA LEU A 73 6.50 -12.93 -27.31
C LEU A 73 7.32 -11.96 -28.19
N ASP A 74 7.34 -12.20 -29.51
CA ASP A 74 8.03 -11.39 -30.51
C ASP A 74 7.09 -10.42 -31.24
N ASP A 75 5.80 -10.41 -30.90
CA ASP A 75 4.87 -9.49 -31.53
C ASP A 75 4.90 -8.08 -30.89
N GLN A 76 4.21 -7.15 -31.57
CA GLN A 76 4.13 -5.76 -31.14
C GLN A 76 3.42 -5.57 -29.80
N TYR A 77 2.50 -6.47 -29.43
CA TYR A 77 1.75 -6.40 -28.18
C TYR A 77 2.63 -6.84 -27.00
N ALA A 78 3.31 -7.98 -27.14
CA ALA A 78 4.28 -8.47 -26.17
C ALA A 78 5.41 -7.46 -25.94
N THR A 79 5.89 -6.81 -27.00
CA THR A 79 6.92 -5.78 -26.91
C THR A 79 6.42 -4.53 -26.18
N ALA A 80 5.20 -4.07 -26.49
CA ALA A 80 4.60 -2.92 -25.83
C ALA A 80 4.35 -3.18 -24.33
N ILE A 81 3.83 -4.36 -23.98
CA ILE A 81 3.62 -4.77 -22.59
C ILE A 81 4.97 -4.95 -21.89
N ARG A 82 5.98 -5.56 -22.51
CA ARG A 82 7.32 -5.70 -21.92
C ARG A 82 7.94 -4.34 -21.58
N ASN A 83 7.69 -3.33 -22.40
CA ASN A 83 8.26 -1.99 -22.24
C ASN A 83 7.38 -1.04 -21.44
N CYS A 84 6.17 -1.44 -21.05
CA CYS A 84 5.16 -0.55 -20.43
C CYS A 84 4.90 0.71 -21.29
N ASP A 85 4.81 0.55 -22.62
CA ASP A 85 4.65 1.66 -23.56
C ASP A 85 3.22 2.25 -23.52
N PRO A 86 3.03 3.53 -23.15
CA PRO A 86 1.72 4.16 -23.12
C PRO A 86 1.09 4.35 -24.51
N ASN A 87 1.88 4.28 -25.58
CA ASN A 87 1.41 4.36 -26.98
C ASN A 87 1.36 2.99 -27.66
N GLY A 88 1.50 1.91 -26.89
CA GLY A 88 1.42 0.55 -27.41
C GLY A 88 0.04 0.23 -28.01
N PRO A 89 -0.05 -0.76 -28.91
CA PRO A 89 -1.31 -1.19 -29.48
C PRO A 89 -2.21 -1.83 -28.39
N LEU A 90 -3.41 -1.26 -28.19
CA LEU A 90 -4.34 -1.66 -27.11
C LEU A 90 -5.44 -2.64 -27.57
N ASP A 91 -5.71 -2.70 -28.87
CA ASP A 91 -6.86 -3.46 -29.40
C ASP A 91 -6.50 -4.92 -29.67
N GLY A 92 -7.21 -5.84 -29.02
CA GLY A 92 -7.19 -7.27 -29.36
C GLY A 92 -6.01 -8.09 -28.83
N ALA A 93 -5.25 -7.58 -27.85
CA ALA A 93 -4.19 -8.35 -27.21
C ALA A 93 -4.78 -9.59 -26.46
N PRO A 94 -4.29 -10.81 -26.72
CA PRO A 94 -4.71 -12.02 -26.02
C PRO A 94 -4.15 -12.04 -24.58
N TRP A 95 -4.89 -11.42 -23.66
CA TRP A 95 -4.61 -11.43 -22.23
C TRP A 95 -5.01 -12.77 -21.60
N ARG A 96 -4.16 -13.26 -20.69
CA ARG A 96 -4.53 -14.36 -19.79
C ARG A 96 -5.34 -13.80 -18.62
N TRP A 97 -6.62 -14.17 -18.51
CA TRP A 97 -7.49 -13.84 -17.38
C TRP A 97 -7.41 -14.91 -16.28
#